data_AF-A0A1F8T0C8-F1
#
_entry.id   AF-A0A1F8T0C8-F1
#
_cell.length_a   1.000
_cell.length_b   1.000
_cell.length_c   1.000
_cell.angle_alpha   90.00
_cell.angle_beta   90.00
_cell.angle_gamma   90.00
#
_symmetry.space_group_name_H-M   'P 1'
#
loop_
_entity.id
_entity.type
_entity.pdbx_description
1 polymer ?
#
loop_
_entity_poly.entity_id
_entity_poly.type
_entity_poly.pdbx_seq_one_letter_code
_entity_poly.pdbx_strand_id
1 'polypeptide(L)'
;MNRCGSQTHPYTENHPYTSGEFINQNKMLSYGLPEIVRAFKSFSARRINQIKNTHGVAVWQRSFYDHIIWNENELCNISLYIQTNPEIWQEDQYHRTI
;
A
#
# COMPACT_ATOMS: atom_id res chain seq x y z
N MET A 1 -30.34 11.80 28.10
CA MET A 1 -30.52 13.16 27.57
C MET A 1 -29.16 13.69 27.14
N ASN A 2 -29.11 14.30 25.96
CA ASN A 2 -27.97 14.32 25.03
C ASN A 2 -26.77 15.20 25.46
N ARG A 3 -25.56 14.79 25.04
CA ARG A 3 -24.35 15.65 25.02
C ARG A 3 -24.24 16.40 23.68
N CYS A 4 -23.78 17.64 23.75
CA CYS A 4 -23.67 18.61 22.66
C CYS A 4 -22.18 18.88 22.31
N GLY A 5 -21.88 19.00 21.00
CA GLY A 5 -20.72 19.68 20.36
C GLY A 5 -19.34 19.02 20.52
N SER A 6 -18.47 18.93 19.51
CA SER A 6 -18.23 19.89 18.42
C SER A 6 -17.70 19.21 17.15
N GLN A 7 -18.06 19.82 16.02
CA GLN A 7 -17.78 19.45 14.62
C GLN A 7 -16.30 19.50 14.25
N THR A 8 -15.85 18.62 13.34
CA THR A 8 -14.94 18.98 12.24
C THR A 8 -15.39 18.26 10.96
N HIS A 9 -15.18 18.96 9.84
CA HIS A 9 -15.85 18.84 8.55
C HIS A 9 -15.98 17.43 7.94
N PRO A 10 -17.14 17.11 7.32
CA PRO A 10 -17.29 15.94 6.49
C PRO A 10 -16.50 16.13 5.19
N TYR A 11 -15.86 15.05 4.77
CA TYR A 11 -15.12 14.93 3.52
C TYR A 11 -15.98 15.37 2.31
N THR A 12 -15.77 16.58 1.81
CA THR A 12 -16.15 17.03 0.47
C THR A 12 -14.84 17.55 -0.13
N GLU A 13 -14.32 17.07 -1.25
CA GLU A 13 -14.95 16.94 -2.55
C GLU A 13 -14.25 15.86 -3.40
N ASN A 14 -15.04 15.20 -4.25
CA ASN A 14 -14.63 14.34 -5.38
C ASN A 14 -14.03 12.96 -5.08
N HIS A 15 -14.61 12.25 -4.11
CA HIS A 15 -14.57 10.79 -4.15
C HIS A 15 -15.72 10.30 -5.06
N PRO A 16 -15.49 9.42 -6.06
CA PRO A 16 -16.53 8.94 -6.99
C PRO A 16 -17.62 8.05 -6.34
N TYR A 17 -17.76 8.10 -5.02
CA TYR A 17 -18.74 7.34 -4.27
C TYR A 17 -19.48 8.33 -3.36
N THR A 18 -20.51 9.01 -3.87
CA THR A 18 -21.80 9.27 -3.19
C THR A 18 -22.63 10.27 -4.02
N SER A 19 -23.38 9.76 -4.98
CA SER A 19 -24.73 10.24 -5.29
C SER A 19 -25.42 9.21 -6.20
N GLY A 20 -26.20 8.32 -5.58
CA GLY A 20 -27.49 7.88 -6.13
C GLY A 20 -27.57 7.36 -7.57
N GLU A 21 -26.55 6.67 -8.09
CA GLU A 21 -26.72 5.82 -9.27
C GLU A 21 -26.66 4.37 -8.82
N PHE A 22 -27.75 3.62 -9.05
CA PHE A 22 -27.77 2.17 -8.92
C PHE A 22 -26.66 1.61 -9.80
N ILE A 23 -25.52 1.29 -9.19
CA ILE A 23 -24.36 0.69 -9.86
C ILE A 23 -24.81 -0.58 -10.55
N ASN A 24 -24.92 -0.49 -11.87
CA ASN A 24 -25.20 -1.62 -12.74
C ASN A 24 -24.15 -2.70 -12.42
N GLN A 25 -24.63 -3.86 -11.95
CA GLN A 25 -23.86 -4.87 -11.21
C GLN A 25 -22.78 -5.63 -12.03
N ASN A 26 -22.29 -5.09 -13.15
CA ASN A 26 -21.32 -5.75 -14.01
C ASN A 26 -20.21 -4.81 -14.50
N LYS A 27 -19.72 -3.89 -13.67
CA LYS A 27 -18.45 -3.21 -13.94
C LYS A 27 -17.33 -3.96 -13.23
N MET A 28 -16.53 -4.73 -13.98
CA MET A 28 -15.27 -5.25 -13.45
C MET A 28 -14.43 -4.05 -13.00
N LEU A 29 -14.23 -3.93 -11.69
CA LEU A 29 -13.33 -2.93 -11.12
C LEU A 29 -11.90 -3.36 -11.45
N SER A 30 -11.36 -2.81 -12.54
CA SER A 30 -9.95 -2.93 -12.88
C SER A 30 -9.16 -1.94 -12.03
N TYR A 31 -8.41 -2.45 -11.07
CA TYR A 31 -7.53 -1.62 -10.24
C TYR A 31 -6.13 -1.61 -10.81
N GLY A 32 -5.53 -0.42 -10.90
CA GLY A 32 -4.11 -0.30 -11.25
C GLY A 32 -3.19 -0.81 -10.13
N LEU A 33 -1.96 -1.14 -10.49
CA LEU A 33 -0.92 -1.54 -9.54
C LEU A 33 -0.75 -0.54 -8.38
N PRO A 34 -0.74 0.79 -8.59
CA PRO A 34 -0.64 1.75 -7.48
C PRO A 34 -1.78 1.64 -6.45
N GLU A 35 -3.01 1.34 -6.90
CA GLU A 35 -4.17 1.20 -6.02
C GLU A 35 -4.04 -0.03 -5.11
N ILE A 36 -3.60 -1.15 -5.70
CA ILE A 36 -3.38 -2.41 -4.99
C ILE A 36 -2.27 -2.23 -3.95
N VAL A 37 -1.14 -1.65 -4.35
CA VAL A 37 -0.01 -1.39 -3.44
C VAL A 37 -0.40 -0.41 -2.34
N ARG A 38 -1.17 0.63 -2.66
CA ARG A 38 -1.69 1.58 -1.66
C ARG A 38 -2.55 0.86 -0.62
N ALA A 39 -3.50 0.04 -1.06
CA ALA A 39 -4.36 -0.73 -0.17
C ALA A 39 -3.53 -1.66 0.73
N PHE A 40 -2.64 -2.45 0.14
CA PHE A 40 -1.74 -3.35 0.86
C PHE A 40 -0.92 -2.63 1.93
N LYS A 41 -0.20 -1.55 1.56
CA LYS A 41 0.62 -0.78 2.49
C LYS A 41 -0.20 -0.15 3.61
N SER A 42 -1.39 0.37 3.30
CA SER A 42 -2.28 1.01 4.28
C SER A 42 -2.81 0.03 5.31
N PHE A 43 -3.35 -1.11 4.86
CA PHE A 43 -3.94 -2.11 5.76
C PHE A 43 -2.88 -2.78 6.64
N SER A 44 -1.76 -3.18 6.05
CA SER A 44 -0.64 -3.77 6.80
C SER A 44 -0.05 -2.81 7.81
N ALA A 45 0.23 -1.55 7.45
CA ALA A 45 0.79 -0.56 8.37
C ALA A 45 -0.16 -0.26 9.54
N ARG A 46 -1.47 -0.14 9.28
CA ARG A 46 -2.46 0.05 10.35
C ARG A 46 -2.43 -1.11 11.34
N ARG A 47 -2.42 -2.35 10.86
CA ARG A 47 -2.40 -3.54 11.74
C ARG A 47 -1.09 -3.62 12.54
N ILE A 48 0.05 -3.36 11.90
CA ILE A 48 1.36 -3.35 12.55
C ILE A 48 1.40 -2.28 13.64
N ASN A 49 0.98 -1.06 13.35
CA ASN A 49 0.97 0.03 14.33
C ASN A 49 0.04 -0.22 15.50
N GLN A 50 -1.08 -0.92 15.29
CA GLN A 50 -1.95 -1.38 16.39
C GLN A 50 -1.26 -2.41 17.28
N ILE A 51 -0.55 -3.38 16.69
CA ILE A 51 0.17 -4.43 17.46
C ILE A 51 1.34 -3.82 18.25
N LYS A 52 2.07 -2.89 17.62
CA LYS A 52 3.27 -2.26 18.21
C LYS A 52 2.95 -1.07 19.12
N ASN A 53 1.69 -0.64 19.22
CA ASN A 53 1.27 0.59 19.89
C ASN A 53 2.02 1.85 19.39
N THR A 54 2.41 1.87 18.11
CA THR A 54 3.17 2.95 17.47
C THR A 54 2.28 3.71 16.48
N HIS A 55 1.21 4.32 16.98
CA HIS A 55 0.29 5.08 16.14
C HIS A 55 1.00 6.22 15.40
N GLY A 56 0.73 6.34 14.09
CA GLY A 56 1.31 7.40 13.25
C GLY A 56 2.75 7.17 12.80
N VAL A 57 3.43 6.11 13.24
CA VAL A 57 4.78 5.78 12.77
C VAL A 57 4.72 5.15 11.37
N ALA A 58 5.55 5.65 10.46
CA ALA A 58 5.66 5.10 9.12
C ALA A 58 6.30 3.71 9.17
N VAL A 59 5.56 2.70 8.70
CA VAL A 59 6.05 1.31 8.62
C VAL A 59 6.79 1.06 7.30
N TRP A 60 6.27 1.61 6.20
CA TRP A 60 6.79 1.39 4.86
C TRP A 60 7.62 2.58 4.38
N GLN A 61 8.66 2.30 3.59
CA GLN A 61 9.32 3.32 2.80
C GLN A 61 8.36 3.95 1.78
N ARG A 62 8.62 5.23 1.45
CA ARG A 62 7.88 5.96 0.41
C ARG A 62 8.13 5.33 -0.96
N SER A 63 7.11 5.40 -1.83
CA SER A 63 7.11 4.82 -3.17
C SER A 63 7.26 3.28 -3.17
N PHE A 64 7.19 2.66 -4.35
CA PHE A 64 7.44 1.23 -4.53
C PHE A 64 8.18 1.03 -5.86
N TYR A 65 8.85 -0.11 -5.99
CA TYR A 65 9.51 -0.51 -7.23
C TYR A 65 8.55 -1.37 -8.05
N ASP A 66 8.41 -1.06 -9.32
CA ASP A 66 7.71 -1.85 -10.32
C ASP A 66 8.56 -2.03 -11.56
N HIS A 67 8.53 -3.24 -12.13
CA HIS A 67 9.24 -3.59 -13.36
C HIS A 67 8.40 -4.62 -14.12
N ILE A 68 8.21 -4.40 -15.42
CA ILE A 68 7.45 -5.33 -16.27
C ILE A 68 8.42 -6.39 -16.76
N ILE A 69 8.13 -7.66 -16.48
CA ILE A 69 8.96 -8.80 -16.89
C ILE A 69 8.60 -9.21 -18.32
N TRP A 70 9.53 -9.07 -19.26
CA TRP A 70 9.25 -9.29 -20.69
C TRP A 70 9.74 -10.63 -21.22
N ASN A 71 10.63 -11.31 -20.51
CA ASN A 71 11.22 -12.58 -20.93
C ASN A 71 11.57 -13.48 -19.73
N GLU A 72 11.88 -14.73 -20.03
CA GLU A 72 12.21 -15.74 -19.03
C GLU A 72 13.52 -15.43 -18.28
N ASN A 73 14.50 -14.81 -18.94
CA ASN A 73 15.76 -14.45 -18.29
C ASN A 73 15.53 -13.40 -17.19
N GLU A 74 14.70 -12.39 -17.43
CA GLU A 74 14.29 -11.42 -16.42
C GLU A 74 13.55 -12.08 -15.26
N LEU A 75 12.63 -13.01 -15.55
CA LEU A 75 11.91 -13.76 -14.53
C LEU A 75 12.88 -14.56 -13.65
N CYS A 76 13.83 -15.27 -14.26
CA CYS A 76 14.86 -16.04 -13.56
C CYS A 76 15.73 -15.13 -12.68
N ASN A 77 16.18 -14.00 -13.20
CA ASN A 77 17.03 -13.06 -12.47
C ASN A 77 16.29 -12.44 -11.27
N ILE A 78 15.04 -12.01 -11.43
CA ILE A 78 14.23 -11.46 -10.34
C ILE A 78 13.95 -12.53 -9.29
N SER A 79 13.64 -13.75 -9.73
CA SER A 79 13.39 -14.88 -8.81
C SER A 79 14.63 -15.26 -8.03
N LEU A 80 15.81 -15.22 -8.67
CA LEU A 80 17.10 -15.43 -8.00
C LEU A 80 17.35 -14.33 -6.98
N TYR A 81 17.17 -13.06 -7.35
CA TYR A 81 17.33 -11.93 -6.45
C TYR A 81 16.44 -12.06 -5.21
N ILE A 82 15.16 -12.40 -5.36
CA ILE A 82 14.25 -12.58 -4.22
C ILE A 82 14.75 -13.68 -3.26
N GLN A 83 15.32 -14.76 -3.80
CA GLN A 83 15.84 -15.88 -3.01
C GLN A 83 17.15 -15.54 -2.31
N THR A 84 18.08 -14.85 -2.98
CA THR A 84 19.43 -14.60 -2.47
C THR A 84 19.56 -13.30 -1.67
N ASN A 85 18.65 -12.34 -1.85
CA ASN A 85 18.71 -11.05 -1.16
C ASN A 85 18.78 -11.16 0.38
N PRO A 86 18.07 -12.09 1.06
CA PRO A 86 18.21 -12.27 2.50
C PRO A 86 19.65 -12.59 2.96
N GLU A 87 20.42 -13.31 2.13
CA GLU A 87 21.80 -13.71 2.44
C GLU A 87 22.77 -12.54 2.22
N ILE A 88 22.53 -11.74 1.20
CA ILE A 88 23.42 -10.66 0.74
C ILE A 88 23.09 -9.32 1.41
N TRP A 89 22.01 -9.26 2.20
CA TRP A 89 21.48 -8.01 2.76
C TRP A 89 22.51 -7.16 3.53
N GLN A 90 23.42 -7.79 4.27
CA GLN A 90 24.43 -7.07 5.05
C GLN A 90 25.52 -6.40 4.17
N GLU A 91 25.71 -6.92 2.96
CA GLU A 91 26.71 -6.47 2.00
C GLU A 91 26.12 -5.53 0.92
N ASP A 92 24.79 -5.33 0.94
CA ASP A 92 24.09 -4.48 -0.01
C ASP A 92 24.51 -3.01 0.14
N GLN A 93 24.89 -2.36 -0.97
CA GLN A 93 25.42 -0.99 -0.94
C GLN A 93 24.37 0.08 -0.58
N TYR A 94 23.08 -0.26 -0.67
CA TYR A 94 21.97 0.58 -0.23
C TYR A 94 21.47 0.20 1.18
N HIS A 95 22.09 -0.80 1.82
CA HIS A 95 21.87 -1.08 3.23
C HIS A 95 22.43 0.08 4.07
N ARG A 96 21.54 0.99 4.46
CA ARG A 96 21.90 2.13 5.30
C ARG A 96 22.14 1.61 6.72
N THR A 97 23.40 1.60 7.16
CA THR A 97 23.73 1.45 8.58
C THR A 97 23.12 2.66 9.30
N ILE A 98 22.17 2.40 10.18
CA ILE A 98 21.51 3.41 11.03
C ILE A 98 22.26 3.51 12.35
#